data_AF-A0A432IAU0-F1
#
_entry.id   AF-A0A432IAU0-F1
#
_cell.length_a   1.000
_cell.length_b   1.000
_cell.length_c   1.000
_cell.angle_alpha   90.00
_cell.angle_beta   90.00
_cell.angle_gamma   90.00
#
_symmetry.space_group_name_H-M   'P 1'
#
loop_
_entity.id
_entity.type
_entity.pdbx_description
1 polymer ?
#
loop_
_entity_poly.entity_id
_entity_poly.type
_entity_poly.pdbx_seq_one_letter_code
_entity_poly.pdbx_strand_id
1 'polypeptide(L)'
;SAHQGKFISSRSKESILREVDAVTKMPDFKGYLSDIGGPSANMYKMKGKIQSICDRCVAPSCISPVICSNLDTSHQPLTELYQAVDKHPKVKKSFIGSGIRYDLLVPEFNKKADPKELEAYTEEVITKHVSGRLKVAPEHTSDTVLKLMRKPSFTYFHKFKKMFDKINKKRHLNLQLIPYFISNYPDCELEDMANLAAETKDMGFQLEQVQGFTPTPMTVATVIYYSGYHPYTLKKIHTPKSKKEKEEQHRFFFWYKKENRNWIRETLRKVERFDLMDKLLGSERRSENRIDSNERKKSRRKVKPAKKRKRGKRRKK
;
A
#
# COMPACT_ATOMS: atom_id res chain seq x y z
N SER A 1 0.65 -19.76 7.25
CA SER A 1 -0.36 -20.30 8.17
C SER A 1 -0.44 -21.78 7.91
N ALA A 2 -0.29 -22.64 8.93
CA ALA A 2 -0.41 -24.09 8.75
C ALA A 2 -1.81 -24.50 8.25
N HIS A 3 -2.83 -23.65 8.46
CA HIS A 3 -4.21 -23.88 8.04
C HIS A 3 -4.41 -23.98 6.52
N GLN A 4 -3.58 -23.32 5.70
CA GLN A 4 -3.76 -23.31 4.23
C GLN A 4 -2.66 -24.09 3.48
N GLY A 5 -1.84 -24.84 4.22
CA GLY A 5 -0.69 -25.53 3.64
C GLY A 5 0.41 -24.59 3.16
N LYS A 6 1.49 -25.19 2.63
CA LYS A 6 2.67 -24.47 2.12
C LYS A 6 2.57 -24.15 0.63
N PHE A 7 1.86 -24.99 -0.12
CA PHE A 7 1.84 -24.94 -1.58
C PHE A 7 0.59 -24.24 -2.11
N ILE A 8 0.76 -23.49 -3.18
CA ILE A 8 -0.33 -22.82 -3.87
C ILE A 8 -1.12 -23.88 -4.64
N SER A 9 -2.40 -24.02 -4.32
CA SER A 9 -3.32 -24.81 -5.12
C SER A 9 -3.94 -23.92 -6.18
N SER A 10 -3.89 -24.35 -7.44
CA SER A 10 -4.42 -23.60 -8.58
C SER A 10 -5.31 -24.51 -9.41
N ARG A 11 -6.47 -24.00 -9.83
CA ARG A 11 -7.32 -24.68 -10.81
C ARG A 11 -6.63 -24.71 -12.17
N SER A 12 -6.97 -25.68 -13.00
CA SER A 12 -6.59 -25.70 -14.42
C SER A 12 -7.22 -24.51 -15.16
N LYS A 13 -6.56 -24.00 -16.20
CA LYS A 13 -7.07 -22.91 -17.05
C LYS A 13 -8.43 -23.29 -17.64
N GLU A 14 -8.59 -24.54 -18.06
CA GLU A 14 -9.79 -25.10 -18.68
C GLU A 14 -10.97 -25.12 -17.70
N SER A 15 -10.74 -25.51 -16.44
CA SER A 15 -11.76 -25.45 -15.38
C SER A 15 -12.22 -24.02 -15.10
N ILE A 16 -11.32 -23.04 -15.12
CA ILE A 16 -11.67 -21.64 -14.89
C ILE A 16 -12.49 -21.12 -16.08
N LEU A 17 -12.06 -21.40 -17.32
CA LEU A 17 -12.79 -20.98 -18.52
C LEU A 17 -14.19 -21.59 -18.62
N ARG A 18 -14.38 -22.85 -18.19
CA ARG A 18 -15.71 -23.46 -18.10
C ARG A 18 -16.63 -22.72 -17.13
N GLU A 19 -16.10 -22.29 -15.99
CA GLU A 19 -16.88 -21.50 -15.03
C GLU A 19 -17.19 -20.10 -15.57
N VAL A 20 -16.23 -19.46 -16.24
CA VAL A 20 -16.47 -18.18 -16.93
C VAL A 20 -17.61 -18.31 -17.93
N ASP A 21 -17.62 -19.34 -18.78
CA ASP A 21 -18.73 -19.60 -19.70
C ASP A 21 -20.07 -19.81 -18.97
N ALA A 22 -20.08 -20.59 -17.88
CA ALA A 22 -21.27 -20.79 -17.06
C ALA A 22 -21.81 -19.48 -16.45
N VAL A 23 -20.93 -18.64 -15.89
CA VAL A 23 -21.29 -17.31 -15.37
C VAL A 23 -21.86 -16.43 -16.48
N THR A 24 -21.32 -16.50 -17.70
CA THR A 24 -21.84 -15.70 -18.82
C THR A 24 -23.23 -16.09 -19.32
N LYS A 25 -23.75 -17.23 -18.85
CA LYS A 25 -25.10 -17.73 -19.15
C LYS A 25 -26.11 -17.33 -18.07
N MET A 26 -25.69 -16.73 -16.96
CA MET A 26 -26.59 -16.27 -15.90
C MET A 26 -27.46 -15.09 -16.39
N PRO A 27 -28.77 -15.04 -16.05
CA PRO A 27 -29.69 -14.04 -16.57
C PRO A 27 -29.30 -12.58 -16.28
N ASP A 28 -28.62 -12.35 -15.17
CA ASP A 28 -28.21 -11.03 -14.69
C ASP A 28 -26.79 -10.63 -15.13
N PHE A 29 -26.05 -11.52 -15.81
CA PHE A 29 -24.69 -11.23 -16.24
C PHE A 29 -24.64 -10.08 -17.26
N LYS A 30 -23.91 -9.01 -16.93
CA LYS A 30 -23.81 -7.79 -17.77
C LYS A 30 -22.49 -7.65 -18.53
N GLY A 31 -21.66 -8.70 -18.53
CA GLY A 31 -20.36 -8.72 -19.19
C GLY A 31 -19.16 -8.37 -18.30
N TYR A 32 -19.36 -8.20 -16.99
CA TYR A 32 -18.28 -7.84 -16.06
C TYR A 32 -18.04 -8.96 -15.06
N LEU A 33 -16.78 -9.42 -14.98
CA LEU A 33 -16.33 -10.34 -13.95
C LEU A 33 -15.67 -9.52 -12.83
N SER A 34 -16.21 -9.62 -11.62
CA SER A 34 -15.81 -8.80 -10.48
C SER A 34 -14.44 -9.16 -9.89
N ASP A 35 -14.03 -10.42 -9.99
CA ASP A 35 -12.70 -10.89 -9.58
C ASP A 35 -12.29 -12.14 -10.39
N ILE A 36 -11.06 -12.15 -10.89
CA ILE A 36 -10.36 -13.32 -11.44
C ILE A 36 -9.03 -13.48 -10.71
N GLY A 37 -9.13 -13.71 -9.40
CA GLY A 37 -7.99 -13.81 -8.51
C GLY A 37 -8.23 -14.84 -7.40
N GLY A 38 -7.13 -15.42 -6.92
CA GLY A 38 -7.13 -16.12 -5.63
C GLY A 38 -6.72 -15.18 -4.49
N PRO A 39 -6.57 -15.70 -3.25
CA PRO A 39 -6.16 -14.91 -2.08
C PRO A 39 -4.86 -14.12 -2.27
N SER A 40 -3.98 -14.56 -3.16
CA SER A 40 -2.86 -13.78 -3.69
C SER A 40 -2.97 -13.76 -5.20
N ALA A 41 -3.53 -12.67 -5.74
CA ALA A 41 -4.05 -12.63 -7.11
C ALA A 41 -2.99 -12.95 -8.17
N ASN A 42 -1.74 -12.55 -7.96
CA ASN A 42 -0.65 -12.69 -8.91
C ASN A 42 0.22 -13.95 -8.73
N MET A 43 -0.20 -14.94 -7.94
CA MET A 43 0.61 -16.14 -7.66
C MET A 43 0.05 -17.43 -8.29
N TYR A 44 -0.88 -17.32 -9.23
CA TYR A 44 -1.48 -18.46 -9.93
C TYR A 44 -0.41 -19.37 -10.56
N LYS A 45 -0.51 -20.68 -10.31
CA LYS A 45 0.42 -21.74 -10.74
C LYS A 45 1.87 -21.61 -10.27
N MET A 46 2.24 -20.61 -9.47
CA MET A 46 3.60 -20.52 -8.92
C MET A 46 3.90 -21.69 -7.99
N LYS A 47 4.95 -22.44 -8.31
CA LYS A 47 5.39 -23.63 -7.55
C LYS A 47 6.89 -23.83 -7.70
N GLY A 48 7.44 -24.79 -6.95
CA GLY A 48 8.82 -25.18 -7.14
C GLY A 48 9.05 -25.81 -8.52
N LYS A 49 10.15 -25.45 -9.18
CA LYS A 49 10.61 -26.03 -10.45
C LYS A 49 10.95 -27.51 -10.28
N ILE A 50 11.60 -27.87 -9.16
CA ILE A 50 11.99 -29.23 -8.81
C ILE A 50 11.22 -29.68 -7.55
N GLN A 51 10.31 -30.64 -7.71
CA GLN A 51 9.42 -31.09 -6.62
C GLN A 51 10.18 -31.77 -5.47
N SER A 52 11.17 -32.61 -5.77
CA SER A 52 11.96 -33.33 -4.75
C SER A 52 12.78 -32.43 -3.81
N ILE A 53 13.02 -31.17 -4.20
CA ILE A 53 13.59 -30.14 -3.33
C ILE A 53 12.50 -29.59 -2.40
N CYS A 54 11.31 -29.33 -2.93
CA CYS A 54 10.16 -28.83 -2.18
C CYS A 54 9.71 -29.81 -1.09
N ASP A 55 9.72 -31.11 -1.39
CA ASP A 55 9.24 -32.15 -0.47
C ASP A 55 10.07 -32.24 0.82
N ARG A 56 11.37 -31.88 0.74
CA ARG A 56 12.30 -31.85 1.88
C ARG A 56 12.49 -30.45 2.48
N CYS A 57 11.82 -29.44 1.91
CA CYS A 57 12.07 -28.05 2.26
C CYS A 57 11.36 -27.67 3.57
N VAL A 58 12.16 -27.34 4.59
CA VAL A 58 11.68 -26.83 5.89
C VAL A 58 11.56 -25.31 5.95
N ALA A 59 12.00 -24.61 4.89
CA ALA A 59 11.93 -23.15 4.85
C ALA A 59 10.48 -22.68 4.99
N PRO A 60 10.22 -21.66 5.83
CA PRO A 60 8.86 -21.30 6.20
C PRO A 60 8.20 -20.31 5.22
N SER A 61 8.95 -19.84 4.22
CA SER A 61 8.48 -18.99 3.12
C SER A 61 9.35 -19.20 1.88
N CYS A 62 8.74 -19.16 0.69
CA CYS A 62 9.46 -19.23 -0.59
C CYS A 62 9.90 -17.85 -1.11
N ILE A 63 9.45 -16.77 -0.47
CA ILE A 63 9.60 -15.37 -0.95
C ILE A 63 10.14 -14.44 0.14
N SER A 64 10.68 -15.00 1.22
CA SER A 64 11.27 -14.24 2.34
C SER A 64 12.38 -15.05 3.01
N PRO A 65 13.51 -14.43 3.41
CA PRO A 65 13.86 -13.02 3.19
C PRO A 65 14.23 -12.70 1.73
N VAL A 66 14.55 -13.73 0.95
CA VAL A 66 14.79 -13.66 -0.49
C VAL A 66 13.93 -14.69 -1.19
N ILE A 67 13.70 -14.49 -2.49
CA ILE A 67 12.98 -15.48 -3.30
C ILE A 67 13.80 -16.75 -3.43
N CYS A 68 13.18 -17.91 -3.21
CA CYS A 68 13.76 -19.25 -3.32
C CYS A 68 14.32 -19.50 -4.73
N SER A 69 15.47 -20.16 -4.86
CA SER A 69 16.07 -20.52 -6.18
C SER A 69 15.22 -21.49 -6.97
N ASN A 70 14.50 -22.34 -6.26
CA ASN A 70 13.63 -23.33 -6.85
C ASN A 70 12.23 -22.79 -7.17
N LEU A 71 11.83 -21.58 -6.73
CA LEU A 71 10.48 -21.08 -7.03
C LEU A 71 10.41 -20.61 -8.49
N ASP A 72 9.41 -21.08 -9.22
CA ASP A 72 8.98 -20.47 -10.47
C ASP A 72 8.13 -19.23 -10.16
N THR A 73 8.62 -18.08 -10.58
CA THR A 73 7.98 -16.77 -10.37
C THR A 73 7.40 -16.19 -11.66
N SER A 74 7.26 -17.00 -12.72
CA SER A 74 6.64 -16.53 -13.94
C SER A 74 5.16 -16.20 -13.72
N HIS A 75 4.74 -15.07 -14.26
CA HIS A 75 3.35 -14.63 -14.31
C HIS A 75 2.69 -14.99 -15.65
N GLN A 76 3.44 -15.53 -16.62
CA GLN A 76 2.90 -15.90 -17.95
C GLN A 76 1.63 -16.75 -17.88
N PRO A 77 1.54 -17.82 -17.06
CA PRO A 77 0.33 -18.64 -17.02
C PRO A 77 -0.92 -17.87 -16.57
N LEU A 78 -0.73 -16.83 -15.75
CA LEU A 78 -1.81 -15.95 -15.30
C LEU A 78 -2.17 -14.93 -16.37
N THR A 79 -1.18 -14.32 -17.02
CA THR A 79 -1.40 -13.41 -18.15
C THR A 79 -2.18 -14.10 -19.28
N GLU A 80 -1.80 -15.33 -19.62
CA GLU A 80 -2.51 -16.13 -20.63
C GLU A 80 -3.94 -16.49 -20.23
N LEU A 81 -4.19 -16.66 -18.93
CA LEU A 81 -5.54 -16.88 -18.41
C LEU A 81 -6.38 -15.62 -18.58
N TYR A 82 -5.86 -14.46 -18.19
CA TYR A 82 -6.54 -13.17 -18.38
C TYR A 82 -6.88 -12.92 -19.85
N GLN A 83 -5.92 -13.10 -20.74
CA GLN A 83 -6.14 -12.95 -22.18
C GLN A 83 -7.15 -13.95 -22.73
N ALA A 84 -7.18 -15.19 -22.22
CA ALA A 84 -8.18 -16.17 -22.63
C ALA A 84 -9.59 -15.80 -22.15
N VAL A 85 -9.71 -15.24 -20.94
CA VAL A 85 -11.01 -14.76 -20.43
C VAL A 85 -11.49 -13.54 -21.22
N ASP A 86 -10.61 -12.58 -21.50
CA ASP A 86 -10.96 -11.37 -22.23
C ASP A 86 -11.33 -11.63 -23.70
N LYS A 87 -10.91 -12.77 -24.27
CA LYS A 87 -11.35 -13.23 -25.61
C LYS A 87 -12.78 -13.77 -25.63
N HIS A 88 -13.38 -14.05 -24.47
CA HIS A 88 -14.73 -14.59 -24.43
C HIS A 88 -15.76 -13.54 -24.91
N PRO A 89 -16.60 -13.82 -25.91
CA PRO A 89 -17.40 -12.79 -26.60
C PRO A 89 -18.44 -12.10 -25.71
N LYS A 90 -18.86 -12.77 -24.63
CA LYS A 90 -19.80 -12.20 -23.64
C LYS A 90 -19.12 -11.41 -22.53
N VAL A 91 -17.79 -11.49 -22.39
CA VAL A 91 -17.03 -10.77 -21.36
C VAL A 91 -16.55 -9.44 -21.94
N LYS A 92 -16.97 -8.34 -21.31
CA LYS A 92 -16.52 -6.98 -21.63
C LYS A 92 -15.26 -6.61 -20.86
N LYS A 93 -15.19 -7.01 -19.58
CA LYS A 93 -14.03 -6.75 -18.72
C LYS A 93 -13.97 -7.74 -17.57
N SER A 94 -12.75 -8.10 -17.21
CA SER A 94 -12.43 -8.91 -16.04
C SER A 94 -11.61 -8.09 -15.06
N PHE A 95 -11.97 -8.11 -13.78
CA PHE A 95 -11.27 -7.35 -12.74
C PHE A 95 -10.49 -8.25 -11.78
N ILE A 96 -9.57 -7.64 -11.04
CA ILE A 96 -8.90 -8.24 -9.90
C ILE A 96 -9.33 -7.44 -8.65
N GLY A 97 -10.16 -8.07 -7.82
CA GLY A 97 -10.66 -7.54 -6.56
C GLY A 97 -9.73 -7.81 -5.38
N SER A 98 -8.81 -8.77 -5.56
CA SER A 98 -7.83 -9.22 -4.58
C SER A 98 -6.52 -8.43 -4.63
N GLY A 99 -5.78 -8.40 -3.52
CA GLY A 99 -4.48 -7.73 -3.45
C GLY A 99 -3.39 -8.46 -4.24
N ILE A 100 -2.47 -7.71 -4.86
CA ILE A 100 -1.29 -8.27 -5.52
C ILE A 100 -0.03 -8.15 -4.66
N ARG A 101 0.86 -9.12 -4.80
CA ARG A 101 2.21 -9.13 -4.22
C ARG A 101 3.14 -8.28 -5.07
N TYR A 102 3.19 -6.99 -4.77
CA TYR A 102 4.04 -6.03 -5.47
C TYR A 102 5.52 -6.41 -5.42
N ASP A 103 5.96 -7.08 -4.35
CA ASP A 103 7.34 -7.50 -4.18
C ASP A 103 7.80 -8.49 -5.26
N LEU A 104 6.90 -9.35 -5.76
CA LEU A 104 7.20 -10.24 -6.89
C LEU A 104 7.34 -9.52 -8.23
N LEU A 105 6.89 -8.26 -8.30
CA LEU A 105 6.86 -7.43 -9.50
C LEU A 105 8.00 -6.41 -9.55
N VAL A 106 8.90 -6.42 -8.56
CA VAL A 106 10.05 -5.50 -8.51
C VAL A 106 11.32 -6.27 -8.87
N PRO A 107 11.95 -6.03 -10.04
CA PRO A 107 13.12 -6.77 -10.50
C PRO A 107 14.28 -6.80 -9.50
N GLU A 108 14.46 -5.73 -8.72
CA GLU A 108 15.54 -5.66 -7.73
C GLU A 108 15.33 -6.58 -6.53
N PHE A 109 14.08 -6.94 -6.23
CA PHE A 109 13.77 -7.97 -5.24
C PHE A 109 13.67 -9.35 -5.92
N ASN A 110 12.90 -9.43 -7.01
CA ASN A 110 12.74 -10.63 -7.82
C ASN A 110 13.77 -10.71 -8.94
N LYS A 111 15.03 -10.93 -8.56
CA LYS A 111 16.16 -11.06 -9.48
C LYS A 111 16.09 -12.29 -10.40
N LYS A 112 15.05 -13.12 -10.26
CA LYS A 112 14.86 -14.39 -10.99
C LYS A 112 13.82 -14.31 -12.09
N ALA A 113 12.99 -13.27 -12.07
CA ALA A 113 12.04 -13.03 -13.14
C ALA A 113 12.71 -12.20 -14.25
N ASP A 114 12.24 -12.40 -15.47
CA ASP A 114 12.56 -11.50 -16.57
C ASP A 114 11.91 -10.13 -16.31
N PRO A 115 12.69 -9.03 -16.22
CA PRO A 115 12.13 -7.70 -16.03
C PRO A 115 11.10 -7.31 -17.09
N LYS A 116 11.24 -7.78 -18.34
CA LYS A 116 10.28 -7.52 -19.41
C LYS A 116 8.96 -8.24 -19.16
N GLU A 117 9.01 -9.46 -18.64
CA GLU A 117 7.82 -10.21 -18.25
C GLU A 117 7.08 -9.53 -17.10
N LEU A 118 7.82 -9.05 -16.08
CA LEU A 118 7.24 -8.31 -14.96
C LEU A 118 6.57 -7.01 -15.42
N GLU A 119 7.22 -6.24 -16.31
CA GLU A 119 6.64 -5.02 -16.88
C GLU A 119 5.40 -5.34 -17.72
N ALA A 120 5.44 -6.39 -18.55
CA ALA A 120 4.31 -6.81 -19.38
C ALA A 120 3.10 -7.25 -18.54
N TYR A 121 3.31 -8.10 -17.52
CA TYR A 121 2.24 -8.49 -16.59
C TYR A 121 1.66 -7.28 -15.84
N THR A 122 2.54 -6.40 -15.34
CA THR A 122 2.11 -5.22 -14.58
C THR A 122 1.30 -4.27 -15.47
N GLU A 123 1.74 -4.03 -16.71
CA GLU A 123 1.01 -3.20 -17.67
C GLU A 123 -0.35 -3.82 -18.03
N GLU A 124 -0.43 -5.13 -18.26
CA GLU A 124 -1.70 -5.85 -18.50
C GLU A 124 -2.68 -5.66 -17.33
N VAL A 125 -2.24 -5.94 -16.10
CA VAL A 125 -3.08 -5.79 -14.89
C VAL A 125 -3.60 -4.37 -14.73
N ILE A 126 -2.70 -3.38 -14.77
CA ILE A 126 -3.07 -1.97 -14.56
C ILE A 126 -4.03 -1.49 -15.66
N THR A 127 -3.78 -1.87 -16.92
CA THR A 127 -4.57 -1.34 -18.04
C THR A 127 -5.92 -2.02 -18.21
N LYS A 128 -6.02 -3.33 -17.94
CA LYS A 128 -7.22 -4.11 -18.25
C LYS A 128 -7.97 -4.62 -17.04
N HIS A 129 -7.30 -4.88 -15.92
CA HIS A 129 -7.89 -5.64 -14.81
C HIS A 129 -8.12 -4.85 -13.53
N VAL A 130 -7.82 -3.56 -13.51
CA VAL A 130 -8.06 -2.69 -12.35
C VAL A 130 -9.26 -1.77 -12.60
N SER A 131 -10.20 -1.76 -11.66
CA SER A 131 -11.35 -0.83 -11.63
C SER A 131 -11.08 0.34 -10.68
N GLY A 132 -10.34 1.34 -11.16
CA GLY A 132 -10.07 2.59 -10.42
C GLY A 132 -8.97 2.46 -9.37
N ARG A 133 -8.98 1.40 -8.56
CA ARG A 133 -8.06 1.24 -7.43
C ARG A 133 -7.39 -0.13 -7.40
N LEU A 134 -6.06 -0.15 -7.38
CA LEU A 134 -5.27 -1.38 -7.26
C LEU A 134 -4.86 -1.62 -5.81
N LYS A 135 -5.25 -2.77 -5.28
CA LYS A 135 -4.96 -3.20 -3.92
C LYS A 135 -3.57 -3.82 -3.82
N VAL A 136 -2.78 -3.31 -2.88
CA VAL A 136 -1.39 -3.74 -2.62
C VAL A 136 -1.14 -3.78 -1.13
N ALA A 137 -0.33 -4.74 -0.66
CA ALA A 137 -0.19 -4.98 0.77
C ALA A 137 1.27 -4.82 1.23
N PRO A 138 1.75 -3.58 1.44
CA PRO A 138 3.06 -3.31 2.06
C PRO A 138 3.11 -3.65 3.54
N GLU A 139 1.96 -3.65 4.23
CA GLU A 139 1.74 -3.97 5.66
C GLU A 139 2.37 -2.98 6.65
N HIS A 140 3.64 -2.56 6.46
CA HIS A 140 4.32 -1.60 7.31
C HIS A 140 5.45 -0.88 6.55
N THR A 141 6.06 0.15 7.15
CA THR A 141 7.29 0.78 6.65
C THR A 141 8.56 0.45 7.45
N SER A 142 8.44 -0.23 8.59
CA SER A 142 9.55 -0.47 9.52
C SER A 142 10.19 -1.82 9.21
N ASP A 143 11.49 -1.85 8.95
CA ASP A 143 12.19 -3.08 8.54
C ASP A 143 12.18 -4.17 9.62
N THR A 144 12.21 -3.78 10.90
CA THR A 144 12.12 -4.73 12.03
C THR A 144 10.75 -5.42 12.05
N VAL A 145 9.68 -4.63 11.94
CA VAL A 145 8.30 -5.11 11.88
C VAL A 145 8.06 -5.95 10.61
N LEU A 146 8.51 -5.46 9.45
CA LEU A 146 8.37 -6.15 8.16
C LEU A 146 9.09 -7.50 8.14
N LYS A 147 10.27 -7.59 8.76
CA LYS A 147 11.01 -8.85 8.90
C LYS A 147 10.20 -9.89 9.68
N LEU A 148 9.53 -9.50 10.76
CA LEU A 148 8.62 -10.39 11.51
C LEU A 148 7.38 -10.77 10.68
N MET A 149 6.85 -9.85 9.88
CA MET A 149 5.78 -10.11 8.90
C MET A 149 6.24 -10.96 7.70
N ARG A 150 7.54 -11.24 7.58
CA ARG A 150 8.18 -11.90 6.42
C ARG A 150 7.93 -11.15 5.11
N LYS A 151 7.89 -9.82 5.19
CA LYS A 151 7.84 -8.91 4.05
C LYS A 151 9.23 -8.31 3.79
N PRO A 152 9.54 -7.95 2.55
CA PRO A 152 10.77 -7.22 2.26
C PRO A 152 10.62 -5.75 2.70
N SER A 153 11.75 -5.02 2.68
CA SER A 153 11.79 -3.58 2.98
C SER A 153 10.77 -2.78 2.16
N PHE A 154 10.21 -1.75 2.78
CA PHE A 154 9.27 -0.83 2.14
C PHE A 154 9.86 -0.06 0.95
N THR A 155 11.19 -0.02 0.83
CA THR A 155 11.88 0.53 -0.35
C THR A 155 11.44 -0.12 -1.67
N TYR A 156 11.04 -1.40 -1.66
CA TYR A 156 10.51 -2.05 -2.86
C TYR A 156 9.09 -1.57 -3.21
N PHE A 157 8.30 -1.16 -2.22
CA PHE A 157 7.00 -0.54 -2.49
C PHE A 157 7.16 0.81 -3.20
N HIS A 158 8.16 1.61 -2.84
CA HIS A 158 8.50 2.84 -3.58
C HIS A 158 8.82 2.57 -5.06
N LYS A 159 9.59 1.51 -5.33
CA LYS A 159 9.94 1.10 -6.70
C LYS A 159 8.71 0.66 -7.48
N PHE A 160 7.85 -0.14 -6.86
CA PHE A 160 6.58 -0.54 -7.45
C PHE A 160 5.68 0.67 -7.75
N LYS A 161 5.55 1.62 -6.80
CA LYS A 161 4.76 2.84 -7.01
C LYS A 161 5.29 3.67 -8.19
N LYS A 162 6.61 3.82 -8.33
CA LYS A 162 7.22 4.51 -9.48
C LYS A 162 6.85 3.83 -10.80
N MET A 163 6.89 2.49 -10.86
CA MET A 163 6.46 1.73 -12.03
C MET A 163 4.96 1.91 -12.32
N PHE A 164 4.12 1.84 -11.30
CA PHE A 164 2.68 2.08 -11.40
C PHE A 164 2.38 3.49 -11.95
N ASP A 165 2.97 4.53 -11.36
CA ASP A 165 2.77 5.93 -11.76
C ASP A 165 3.23 6.17 -13.21
N LYS A 166 4.34 5.53 -13.63
CA LYS A 166 4.84 5.58 -15.02
C LYS A 166 3.82 5.00 -16.00
N ILE A 167 3.27 3.82 -15.70
CA ILE A 167 2.25 3.16 -16.55
C ILE A 167 0.96 3.98 -16.58
N ASN A 168 0.49 4.43 -15.41
CA ASN A 168 -0.71 5.24 -15.26
C ASN A 168 -0.63 6.52 -16.12
N LYS A 169 0.52 7.22 -16.06
CA LYS A 169 0.80 8.41 -16.88
C LYS A 169 0.90 8.08 -18.38
N LYS A 170 1.65 7.04 -18.76
CA LYS A 170 1.84 6.60 -20.15
C LYS A 170 0.51 6.25 -20.83
N ARG A 171 -0.42 5.68 -20.08
CA ARG A 171 -1.71 5.18 -20.58
C ARG A 171 -2.88 6.14 -20.33
N HIS A 172 -2.60 7.35 -19.82
CA HIS A 172 -3.60 8.36 -19.47
C HIS A 172 -4.70 7.83 -18.53
N LEU A 173 -4.30 6.98 -17.59
CA LEU A 173 -5.17 6.38 -16.59
C LEU A 173 -5.15 7.23 -15.32
N ASN A 174 -6.26 7.20 -14.59
CA ASN A 174 -6.42 7.89 -13.30
C ASN A 174 -6.55 6.89 -12.14
N LEU A 175 -5.76 5.81 -12.19
CA LEU A 175 -5.80 4.77 -11.17
C LEU A 175 -5.05 5.19 -9.91
N GLN A 176 -5.45 4.63 -8.78
CA GLN A 176 -4.81 4.85 -7.48
C GLN A 176 -4.39 3.52 -6.85
N LEU A 177 -3.33 3.55 -6.05
CA LEU A 177 -2.98 2.43 -5.18
C LEU A 177 -3.76 2.54 -3.86
N ILE A 178 -4.29 1.43 -3.38
CA ILE A 178 -4.75 1.28 -2.00
C ILE A 178 -3.76 0.37 -1.27
N PRO A 179 -2.83 0.94 -0.50
CA PRO A 179 -1.95 0.16 0.35
C PRO A 179 -2.69 -0.29 1.63
N TYR A 180 -2.56 -1.57 1.98
CA TYR A 180 -2.97 -2.10 3.27
C TYR A 180 -1.80 -2.00 4.26
N PHE A 181 -2.06 -1.35 5.40
CA PHE A 181 -1.12 -1.20 6.50
C PHE A 181 -1.73 -1.71 7.80
N ILE A 182 -0.87 -2.28 8.65
CA ILE A 182 -1.23 -2.92 9.92
C ILE A 182 -0.52 -2.18 11.06
N SER A 183 -1.27 -1.69 12.06
CA SER A 183 -0.70 -1.19 13.32
C SER A 183 -0.69 -2.28 14.39
N ASN A 184 -0.09 -2.02 15.55
CA ASN A 184 -0.17 -2.89 16.75
C ASN A 184 0.49 -4.27 16.57
N TYR A 185 1.35 -4.42 15.56
CA TYR A 185 2.04 -5.68 15.30
C TYR A 185 3.13 -5.92 16.36
N PRO A 186 3.54 -7.17 16.64
CA PRO A 186 4.72 -7.42 17.45
C PRO A 186 5.95 -6.64 17.00
N ASP A 187 6.72 -6.11 17.94
CA ASP A 187 7.92 -5.27 17.74
C ASP A 187 7.64 -3.90 17.07
N CYS A 188 6.36 -3.51 16.95
CA CYS A 188 5.97 -2.19 16.48
C CYS A 188 5.93 -1.22 17.67
N GLU A 189 6.71 -0.16 17.58
CA GLU A 189 6.72 0.94 18.55
C GLU A 189 5.97 2.17 18.03
N LEU A 190 5.78 3.16 18.90
CA LEU A 190 5.02 4.37 18.57
C LEU A 190 5.70 5.18 17.45
N GLU A 191 7.04 5.21 17.45
CA GLU A 191 7.88 5.85 16.45
C GLU A 191 7.77 5.19 15.09
N ASP A 192 7.58 3.85 15.03
CA ASP A 192 7.37 3.12 13.78
C ASP A 192 6.07 3.58 13.11
N MET A 193 5.01 3.76 13.90
CA MET A 193 3.73 4.26 13.40
C MET A 193 3.79 5.74 12.97
N ALA A 194 4.55 6.56 13.68
CA ALA A 194 4.79 7.94 13.30
C ALA A 194 5.60 8.04 11.99
N ASN A 195 6.64 7.22 11.83
CA ASN A 195 7.42 7.11 10.59
C ASN A 195 6.53 6.66 9.42
N LEU A 196 5.71 5.62 9.63
CA LEU A 196 4.74 5.13 8.64
C LEU A 196 3.79 6.25 8.19
N ALA A 197 3.22 7.00 9.14
CA ALA A 197 2.33 8.10 8.84
C ALA A 197 3.02 9.20 8.02
N ALA A 198 4.27 9.54 8.36
CA ALA A 198 5.04 10.57 7.66
C ALA A 198 5.38 10.12 6.23
N GLU A 199 5.83 8.89 6.07
CA GLU A 199 6.22 8.35 4.77
C GLU A 199 5.01 8.18 3.83
N THR A 200 3.89 7.68 4.34
CA THR A 200 2.66 7.55 3.56
C THR A 200 2.06 8.90 3.18
N LYS A 201 2.16 9.91 4.07
CA LYS A 201 1.81 11.29 3.77
C LYS A 201 2.64 11.84 2.60
N ASP A 202 3.96 11.67 2.63
CA ASP A 202 4.87 12.17 1.59
C ASP A 202 4.58 11.51 0.23
N MET A 203 4.11 10.27 0.23
CA MET A 203 3.65 9.55 -0.97
C MET A 203 2.26 9.96 -1.45
N GLY A 204 1.56 10.83 -0.72
CA GLY A 204 0.23 11.34 -1.06
C GLY A 204 -0.93 10.44 -0.59
N PHE A 205 -0.68 9.49 0.31
CA PHE A 205 -1.72 8.63 0.85
C PHE A 205 -2.39 9.24 2.09
N GLN A 206 -3.72 9.26 2.08
CA GLN A 206 -4.55 9.39 3.27
C GLN A 206 -5.21 8.03 3.51
N LEU A 207 -4.71 7.33 4.53
CA LEU A 207 -5.11 5.95 4.77
C LEU A 207 -6.46 5.92 5.50
N GLU A 208 -7.45 5.32 4.86
CA GLU A 208 -8.78 5.09 5.44
C GLU A 208 -9.02 3.60 5.75
N GLN A 209 -8.48 2.71 4.89
CA GLN A 209 -8.58 1.25 5.06
C GLN A 209 -7.33 0.73 5.76
N VAL A 210 -7.36 0.78 7.09
CA VAL A 210 -6.26 0.34 7.95
C VAL A 210 -6.74 -0.70 8.94
N GLN A 211 -5.85 -1.59 9.36
CA GLN A 211 -6.17 -2.66 10.28
C GLN A 211 -5.24 -2.63 11.49
N GLY A 212 -5.78 -2.86 12.68
CA GLY A 212 -4.95 -3.23 13.83
C GLY A 212 -4.65 -4.72 13.79
N PHE A 213 -3.45 -5.12 14.19
CA PHE A 213 -3.09 -6.53 14.33
C PHE A 213 -4.10 -7.26 15.22
N THR A 214 -4.56 -8.39 14.70
CA THR A 214 -5.42 -9.35 15.40
C THR A 214 -4.68 -10.68 15.45
N PRO A 215 -4.49 -11.28 16.64
CA PRO A 215 -3.74 -12.52 16.78
C PRO A 215 -4.49 -13.69 16.13
N THR A 216 -4.20 -13.95 14.85
CA THR A 216 -4.76 -15.08 14.10
C THR A 216 -4.06 -16.39 14.51
N PRO A 217 -4.80 -17.47 14.84
CA PRO A 217 -4.21 -18.76 15.18
C PRO A 217 -3.19 -19.27 14.15
N MET A 218 -2.25 -20.10 14.59
CA MET A 218 -1.22 -20.73 13.74
C MET A 218 -0.28 -19.74 13.01
N THR A 219 -0.11 -18.52 13.53
CA THR A 219 0.87 -17.55 13.03
C THR A 219 1.99 -17.32 14.04
N VAL A 220 3.19 -17.03 13.53
CA VAL A 220 4.36 -16.66 14.35
C VAL A 220 4.06 -15.41 15.18
N ALA A 221 3.38 -14.43 14.59
CA ALA A 221 2.99 -13.20 15.28
C ALA A 221 2.09 -13.47 16.50
N THR A 222 1.17 -14.43 16.40
CA THR A 222 0.32 -14.82 17.53
C THR A 222 1.10 -15.52 18.64
N VAL A 223 2.08 -16.36 18.29
CA VAL A 223 2.97 -16.95 19.30
C VAL A 223 3.73 -15.85 20.03
N ILE A 224 4.27 -14.86 19.30
CA ILE A 224 4.94 -13.70 19.91
C ILE A 224 3.96 -12.91 20.78
N TYR A 225 2.76 -12.64 20.28
CA TYR A 225 1.73 -11.91 21.01
C TYR A 225 1.43 -12.58 22.36
N TYR A 226 1.24 -13.89 22.43
CA TYR A 226 0.93 -14.55 23.70
C TYR A 226 2.15 -14.79 24.59
N SER A 227 3.27 -15.25 24.02
CA SER A 227 4.45 -15.61 24.81
C SER A 227 5.34 -14.42 25.19
N GLY A 228 5.34 -13.35 24.38
CA GLY A 228 6.31 -12.25 24.47
C GLY A 228 7.69 -12.60 23.91
N TYR A 229 7.84 -13.75 23.23
CA TYR A 229 9.12 -14.21 22.69
C TYR A 229 9.01 -14.61 21.22
N HIS A 230 10.07 -14.33 20.46
CA HIS A 230 10.23 -14.86 19.12
C HIS A 230 10.44 -16.38 19.16
N PRO A 231 9.60 -17.21 18.52
CA PRO A 231 9.60 -18.66 18.75
C PRO A 231 10.85 -19.38 18.26
N TYR A 232 11.61 -18.78 17.33
CA TYR A 232 12.83 -19.41 16.79
C TYR A 232 14.12 -18.92 17.46
N THR A 233 14.12 -17.71 18.00
CA THR A 233 15.34 -17.06 18.53
C THR A 233 15.27 -16.83 20.03
N LEU A 234 14.10 -17.02 20.63
CA LEU A 234 13.81 -16.76 22.05
C LEU A 234 14.12 -15.31 22.47
N LYS A 235 14.27 -14.39 21.52
CA LYS A 235 14.40 -12.97 21.81
C LYS A 235 13.07 -12.46 22.36
N LYS A 236 13.10 -11.74 23.48
CA LYS A 236 11.94 -11.02 24.00
C LYS A 236 11.49 -9.96 23.00
N ILE A 237 10.21 -9.94 22.68
CA ILE A 237 9.59 -8.99 21.75
C ILE A 237 8.41 -8.33 22.46
N HIS A 238 8.41 -7.00 22.44
CA HIS A 238 7.27 -6.22 22.92
C HIS A 238 6.11 -6.33 21.93
N THR A 239 4.88 -6.34 22.42
CA THR A 239 3.70 -6.34 21.54
C THR A 239 2.65 -5.42 22.16
N PRO A 240 2.14 -4.43 21.41
CA PRO A 240 1.08 -3.53 21.89
C PRO A 240 -0.18 -4.33 22.25
N LYS A 241 -0.50 -4.38 23.55
CA LYS A 241 -1.64 -5.15 24.07
C LYS A 241 -2.68 -4.29 24.76
N SER A 242 -2.25 -3.27 25.49
CA SER A 242 -3.19 -2.42 26.21
C SER A 242 -4.06 -1.63 25.23
N LYS A 243 -5.30 -1.35 25.62
CA LYS A 243 -6.22 -0.53 24.82
C LYS A 243 -5.57 0.79 24.42
N LYS A 244 -4.89 1.43 25.38
CA LYS A 244 -4.18 2.69 25.19
C LYS A 244 -3.10 2.59 24.12
N GLU A 245 -2.17 1.65 24.22
CA GLU A 245 -1.09 1.49 23.23
C GLU A 245 -1.63 1.23 21.82
N LYS A 246 -2.64 0.35 21.73
CA LYS A 246 -3.28 0.02 20.45
C LYS A 246 -3.98 1.22 19.83
N GLU A 247 -4.66 2.04 20.64
CA GLU A 247 -5.32 3.26 20.17
C GLU A 247 -4.29 4.32 19.76
N GLU A 248 -3.24 4.52 20.54
CA GLU A 248 -2.16 5.47 20.26
C GLU A 248 -1.45 5.13 18.94
N GLN A 249 -1.05 3.88 18.73
CA GLN A 249 -0.46 3.45 17.46
C GLN A 249 -1.43 3.62 16.28
N HIS A 250 -2.67 3.16 16.43
CA HIS A 250 -3.66 3.24 15.36
C HIS A 250 -4.00 4.69 14.97
N ARG A 251 -3.94 5.63 15.94
CA ARG A 251 -4.27 7.05 15.74
C ARG A 251 -3.35 7.75 14.73
N PHE A 252 -2.10 7.29 14.56
CA PHE A 252 -1.16 7.85 13.58
C PHE A 252 -1.62 7.70 12.13
N PHE A 253 -2.39 6.66 11.79
CA PHE A 253 -2.96 6.52 10.44
C PHE A 253 -3.81 7.73 10.04
N PHE A 254 -4.45 8.37 11.02
CA PHE A 254 -5.36 9.48 10.85
C PHE A 254 -4.71 10.83 11.18
N TRP A 255 -3.43 10.99 10.84
CA TRP A 255 -2.66 12.21 11.12
C TRP A 255 -3.27 13.50 10.55
N TYR A 256 -4.07 13.37 9.49
CA TYR A 256 -4.72 14.48 8.79
C TYR A 256 -5.97 15.00 9.52
N LYS A 257 -6.51 14.24 10.48
CA LYS A 257 -7.68 14.64 11.28
C LYS A 257 -7.31 15.71 12.30
N LYS A 258 -8.13 16.77 12.41
CA LYS A 258 -7.83 17.95 13.24
C LYS A 258 -7.71 17.60 14.72
N GLU A 259 -8.60 16.73 15.19
CA GLU A 259 -8.68 16.20 16.56
C GLU A 259 -7.42 15.43 16.99
N ASN A 260 -6.61 14.93 16.05
CA ASN A 260 -5.39 14.19 16.35
C ASN A 260 -4.15 15.09 16.43
N ARG A 261 -4.21 16.33 15.91
CA ARG A 261 -3.02 17.19 15.75
C ARG A 261 -2.33 17.53 17.08
N ASN A 262 -3.10 17.86 18.12
CA ASN A 262 -2.53 18.19 19.43
C ASN A 262 -1.89 16.98 20.08
N TRP A 263 -2.57 15.83 20.05
CA TRP A 263 -2.04 14.58 20.55
C TRP A 263 -0.74 14.16 19.81
N ILE A 264 -0.70 14.27 18.48
CA ILE A 264 0.53 14.00 17.70
C ILE A 264 1.68 14.91 18.14
N ARG A 265 1.40 16.22 18.31
CA ARG A 265 2.42 17.19 18.74
C ARG A 265 3.00 16.82 20.11
N GLU A 266 2.14 16.58 21.09
CA GLU A 266 2.57 16.23 22.45
C GLU A 266 3.31 14.90 22.50
N THR A 267 2.81 13.90 21.77
CA THR A 267 3.40 12.57 21.70
C THR A 267 4.80 12.62 21.10
N LEU A 268 4.97 13.27 19.95
CA LEU A 268 6.26 13.36 19.26
C LEU A 268 7.26 14.26 19.99
N ARG A 269 6.81 15.25 20.77
CA ARG A 269 7.69 16.02 21.67
C ARG A 269 8.22 15.15 22.81
N LYS A 270 7.40 14.27 23.39
CA LYS A 270 7.81 13.37 24.49
C LYS A 270 8.86 12.35 24.05
N VAL A 271 8.79 11.87 22.81
CA VAL A 271 9.78 10.94 22.24
C VAL A 271 10.87 11.65 21.42
N GLU A 272 10.96 12.98 21.53
CA GLU A 272 11.99 13.82 20.90
C GLU A 272 12.10 13.71 19.37
N ARG A 273 11.02 13.29 18.68
CA ARG A 273 10.93 13.16 17.21
C ARG A 273 10.36 14.40 16.53
N PHE A 274 11.05 15.52 16.70
CA PHE A 274 10.66 16.81 16.10
C PHE A 274 10.63 16.77 14.56
N ASP A 275 11.48 15.94 13.94
CA ASP A 275 11.51 15.72 12.50
C ASP A 275 10.18 15.18 11.96
N LEU A 276 9.58 14.20 12.65
CA LEU A 276 8.29 13.63 12.28
C LEU A 276 7.14 14.58 12.59
N MET A 277 7.25 15.35 13.67
CA MET A 277 6.26 16.36 14.02
C MET A 277 6.14 17.39 12.89
N ASP A 278 7.27 17.88 12.39
CA ASP A 278 7.30 18.82 11.27
C ASP A 278 6.78 18.20 9.97
N LYS A 279 7.15 16.95 9.67
CA LYS A 279 6.62 16.23 8.50
C LYS A 279 5.11 16.05 8.57
N LEU A 280 4.56 15.63 9.71
CA LEU A 280 3.14 15.31 9.86
C LEU A 280 2.26 16.55 10.00
N LEU A 281 2.68 17.54 10.80
CA LEU A 281 1.85 18.70 11.13
C LEU A 281 2.19 19.95 10.30
N GLY A 282 3.36 19.98 9.66
CA GLY A 282 3.94 21.15 9.00
C GLY A 282 4.74 22.02 9.97
N SER A 283 5.86 22.58 9.52
CA SER A 283 6.71 23.46 10.31
C SER A 283 5.96 24.70 10.83
N GLU A 284 6.07 25.01 12.12
CA GLU A 284 5.46 26.20 12.75
C GLU A 284 5.91 27.52 12.09
N ARG A 285 7.10 27.56 11.47
CA ARG A 285 7.64 28.71 10.73
C ARG A 285 6.79 29.17 9.53
N ARG A 286 5.94 28.32 8.96
CA ARG A 286 5.03 28.72 7.86
C ARG A 286 3.77 29.41 8.34
N SER A 287 3.35 29.19 9.60
CA SER A 287 2.20 29.87 10.20
C SER A 287 2.54 31.30 10.62
N GLU A 288 3.71 31.53 11.21
CA GLU A 288 4.16 32.89 11.59
C GLU A 288 4.37 33.80 10.37
N ASN A 289 5.03 33.29 9.32
CA ASN A 289 5.20 34.04 8.06
C ASN A 289 3.87 34.36 7.35
N ARG A 290 2.82 33.55 7.54
CA ARG A 290 1.47 33.85 7.02
C ARG A 290 0.77 34.93 7.83
N ILE A 291 0.97 34.99 9.14
CA ILE A 291 0.41 36.04 10.02
C ILE A 291 1.09 37.39 9.71
N ASP A 292 2.42 37.43 9.63
CA ASP A 292 3.19 38.65 9.33
C ASP A 292 2.89 39.20 7.92
N SER A 293 2.71 38.31 6.92
CA SER A 293 2.32 38.74 5.56
C SER A 293 0.89 39.35 5.47
N ASN A 294 -0.02 38.92 6.35
CA ASN A 294 -1.38 39.46 6.43
C ASN A 294 -1.43 40.76 7.24
N GLU A 295 -0.59 40.92 8.27
CA GLU A 295 -0.42 42.19 8.98
C GLU A 295 0.24 43.26 8.11
N ARG A 296 1.28 42.92 7.33
CA ARG A 296 1.89 43.82 6.34
C ARG A 296 0.93 44.21 5.20
N LYS A 297 -0.01 43.34 4.82
CA LYS A 297 -1.08 43.69 3.86
C LYS A 297 -2.17 44.58 4.47
N LYS A 298 -2.47 44.44 5.77
CA LYS A 298 -3.39 45.34 6.50
C LYS A 298 -2.79 46.73 6.73
N SER A 299 -1.48 46.83 6.98
CA SER A 299 -0.80 48.13 7.15
C SER A 299 -0.72 48.92 5.83
N ARG A 300 -0.47 48.25 4.70
CA ARG A 300 -0.46 48.88 3.36
C ARG A 300 -1.84 49.38 2.88
N ARG A 301 -2.95 48.85 3.41
CA ARG A 301 -4.31 49.31 3.07
C ARG A 301 -4.77 50.55 3.85
N LYS A 302 -4.04 51.00 4.89
CA LYS A 302 -4.40 52.18 5.69
C LYS A 302 -3.83 53.51 5.21
N VAL A 303 -2.97 53.53 4.18
CA VAL A 303 -2.48 54.78 3.58
C VAL A 303 -3.34 55.12 2.35
N LYS A 304 -4.39 55.92 2.56
CA LYS A 304 -5.17 56.53 1.46
C LYS A 304 -4.34 57.65 0.81
N PRO A 305 -4.24 57.75 -0.52
CA PRO A 305 -3.67 58.93 -1.16
C PRO A 305 -4.66 60.10 -1.07
N ALA A 306 -4.17 61.27 -0.63
CA ALA A 306 -4.93 62.51 -0.53
C ALA A 306 -5.44 62.97 -1.92
N LYS A 307 -6.74 63.26 -2.02
CA LYS A 307 -7.41 63.74 -3.24
C LYS A 307 -6.89 65.12 -3.66
N LYS A 308 -6.27 65.23 -4.84
CA LYS A 308 -6.04 66.52 -5.55
C LYS A 308 -7.37 67.05 -6.09
N ARG A 309 -7.80 68.24 -5.61
CA ARG A 309 -8.94 69.02 -6.13
C ARG A 309 -8.65 69.49 -7.56
N LYS A 310 -9.52 69.13 -8.52
CA LYS A 310 -9.57 69.72 -9.87
C LYS A 310 -10.19 71.13 -9.78
N ARG A 311 -9.44 72.17 -10.14
CA ARG A 311 -9.98 73.52 -10.44
C ARG A 311 -10.47 73.55 -11.89
N GLY A 312 -11.74 73.87 -12.08
CA GLY A 312 -12.38 74.02 -13.39
C GLY A 312 -11.93 75.30 -14.10
N LYS A 313 -11.66 75.18 -15.40
CA LYS A 313 -11.58 76.30 -16.35
C LYS A 313 -12.99 76.62 -16.82
N ARG A 314 -13.47 77.83 -16.50
CA ARG A 314 -14.63 78.48 -17.12
C ARG A 314 -14.26 78.91 -18.55
N ARG A 315 -15.16 78.69 -19.50
CA ARG A 315 -15.27 79.48 -20.74
C ARG A 315 -16.76 79.71 -21.03
N LYS A 316 -17.15 80.99 -21.08
CA LYS A 316 -18.19 81.57 -21.94
C LYS A 316 -18.15 83.10 -21.79
N LYS A 317 -17.64 83.80 -22.78
CA LYS A 317 -18.45 84.43 -23.83
C LYS A 317 -17.61 84.49 -25.10
#